data_AF-A0ABD7GPP2-F1
#
_entry.id   AF-A0ABD7GPP2-F1
#
_cell.length_a   1.000
_cell.length_b   1.000
_cell.length_c   1.000
_cell.angle_alpha   90.00
_cell.angle_beta   90.00
_cell.angle_gamma   90.00
#
_symmetry.space_group_name_H-M   'P 1'
#
loop_
_entity.id
_entity.type
_entity.pdbx_description
1 polymer ?
#
loop_
_entity_poly.entity_id
_entity_poly.type
_entity_poly.pdbx_seq_one_letter_code
_entity_poly.pdbx_strand_id
1 'polypeptide(L)' 'MRPKAGDTVLISFCGGWDFASVQGKALITQDGEAIEGDSLDGANVLGVVTFFLNRVADNDLLPVI' A
#
# COMPACT_ATOMS: atom_id res chain seq x y z
N MET A 1 -5.84 11.30 -8.77
CA MET A 1 -5.65 9.99 -9.44
C MET A 1 -6.55 8.99 -8.74
N ARG A 2 -7.29 8.14 -9.46
CA ARG A 2 -8.08 7.07 -8.81
C ARG A 2 -7.25 5.77 -8.79
N PRO A 3 -7.18 5.06 -7.65
CA PRO A 3 -6.51 3.77 -7.58
C PRO A 3 -7.13 2.76 -8.55
N LYS A 4 -6.30 1.90 -9.12
CA LYS A 4 -6.68 0.78 -9.99
C LYS A 4 -6.18 -0.53 -9.39
N ALA A 5 -6.76 -1.64 -9.83
CA ALA A 5 -6.26 -2.96 -9.45
C ALA A 5 -4.75 -3.07 -9.79
N GLY A 6 -3.97 -3.56 -8.83
CA GLY A 6 -2.51 -3.62 -8.90
C GLY A 6 -1.78 -2.40 -8.32
N ASP A 7 -2.45 -1.25 -8.14
CA ASP A 7 -1.82 -0.09 -7.51
C ASP A 7 -1.56 -0.36 -6.03
N THR A 8 -0.42 0.14 -5.53
CA THR A 8 -0.17 0.26 -4.09
C THR A 8 -0.72 1.59 -3.58
N VAL A 9 -1.47 1.56 -2.49
CA VAL A 9 -2.09 2.73 -1.87
C VAL A 9 -1.63 2.87 -0.41
N LEU A 10 -1.55 4.12 0.05
CA LEU A 10 -1.48 4.43 1.47
C LEU A 10 -2.92 4.49 2.00
N ILE A 11 -3.18 3.77 3.08
CA ILE A 11 -4.48 3.67 3.72
C ILE A 11 -4.43 4.11 5.17
N SER A 12 -5.56 4.59 5.68
CA SER A 12 -5.84 4.74 7.10
C SER A 12 -6.87 3.69 7.49
N PHE A 13 -6.52 2.80 8.42
CA PHE A 13 -7.40 1.73 8.91
C PHE A 13 -7.17 1.50 10.40
N CYS A 14 -8.25 1.34 11.19
CA CYS A 14 -8.18 1.13 12.64
C CYS A 14 -7.32 2.15 13.43
N GLY A 15 -7.24 3.40 12.95
CA GLY A 15 -6.46 4.47 13.60
C GLY A 15 -4.96 4.46 13.28
N GLY A 16 -4.50 3.51 12.47
CA GLY A 16 -3.13 3.45 11.95
C GLY A 16 -3.06 3.73 10.45
N TRP A 17 -1.83 3.85 9.95
CA TRP A 17 -1.55 3.94 8.51
C TRP A 17 -0.80 2.70 8.05
N ASP A 18 -1.13 2.23 6.85
CA ASP A 18 -0.46 1.09 6.23
C ASP A 18 -0.45 1.22 4.70
N PHE A 19 0.36 0.41 4.03
CA PHE A 19 0.31 0.24 2.59
C PHE A 19 -0.48 -1.02 2.22
N ALA A 20 -1.33 -0.90 1.21
CA ALA A 20 -2.07 -2.04 0.69
C ALA A 20 -2.06 -2.04 -0.84
N SER A 21 -2.17 -3.21 -1.45
CA SER A 21 -2.41 -3.35 -2.89
C SER A 21 -3.91 -3.44 -3.17
N VAL A 22 -4.37 -2.75 -4.20
CA VAL A 22 -5.77 -2.81 -4.64
C VAL A 22 -5.97 -4.10 -5.43
N GLN A 23 -6.85 -4.99 -4.97
CA GLN A 23 -7.14 -6.25 -5.65
C GLN A 23 -8.65 -6.46 -5.77
N GLY A 24 -9.20 -6.16 -6.96
CA GLY A 24 -10.63 -6.29 -7.22
C GLY A 24 -11.45 -5.37 -6.29
N LYS A 25 -12.14 -5.96 -5.32
CA LYS A 25 -12.93 -5.26 -4.29
C LYS A 25 -12.31 -5.32 -2.89
N ALA A 26 -11.05 -5.69 -2.79
CA ALA A 26 -10.31 -5.80 -1.53
C ALA A 26 -9.04 -4.96 -1.58
N LEU A 27 -8.51 -4.68 -0.39
CA LEU A 27 -7.18 -4.14 -0.17
C LEU A 27 -6.34 -5.22 0.52
N ILE A 28 -5.19 -5.56 -0.04
CA ILE A 28 -4.28 -6.55 0.55
C ILE A 28 -3.13 -5.83 1.21
N THR A 29 -3.04 -5.90 2.55
CA THR A 29 -2.00 -5.28 3.37
C THR A 29 -0.65 -5.99 3.19
N GLN A 30 0.43 -5.39 3.67
CA GLN A 30 1.79 -5.92 3.44
C GLN A 30 2.05 -7.28 4.10
N ASP A 31 1.31 -7.60 5.15
CA ASP A 31 1.31 -8.90 5.84
C ASP A 31 0.49 -9.97 5.11
N GLY A 32 -0.21 -9.61 4.02
CA GLY A 32 -1.03 -10.50 3.22
C GLY A 32 -2.46 -10.66 3.72
N GLU A 33 -2.89 -9.86 4.71
CA GLU A 33 -4.29 -9.82 5.12
C GLU A 33 -5.16 -9.07 4.09
N ALA A 34 -6.43 -9.44 4.03
CA ALA A 34 -7.40 -8.82 3.15
C ALA A 34 -8.37 -7.95 3.95
N ILE A 35 -8.48 -6.67 3.57
CA ILE A 35 -9.53 -5.76 4.02
C ILE A 35 -10.61 -5.74 2.94
N GLU A 36 -11.77 -6.31 3.26
CA GLU A 36 -12.89 -6.48 2.33
C GLU A 36 -14.25 -6.41 3.04
N GLY A 37 -15.33 -6.37 2.25
CA GLY A 37 -16.70 -6.31 2.78
C GLY A 37 -16.90 -5.11 3.71
N ASP A 38 -17.57 -5.33 4.83
CA ASP A 38 -17.89 -4.27 5.81
C ASP A 38 -16.63 -3.65 6.44
N SER A 39 -15.51 -4.39 6.51
CA SER A 39 -14.24 -3.84 7.00
C SER A 39 -13.65 -2.82 6.03
N LEU A 40 -13.94 -2.92 4.73
CA LEU A 40 -13.47 -1.96 3.74
C LEU A 40 -14.07 -0.57 3.94
N ASP A 41 -15.29 -0.47 4.46
CA ASP A 41 -15.94 0.81 4.77
C ASP A 41 -15.19 1.59 5.86
N GLY A 42 -14.43 0.89 6.72
CA GLY A 42 -13.56 1.49 7.72
C GLY A 42 -12.18 1.90 7.21
N ALA A 43 -11.81 1.54 5.97
CA ALA A 43 -10.52 1.86 5.38
C ALA A 43 -10.63 3.08 4.45
N ASN A 44 -9.79 4.09 4.70
CA ASN A 44 -9.73 5.26 3.84
C ASN A 44 -8.45 5.25 3.00
N VAL A 45 -8.58 5.38 1.68
CA VAL A 45 -7.43 5.52 0.78
C VAL A 45 -6.97 6.97 0.78
N LEU A 46 -5.74 7.20 1.23
CA LEU A 46 -5.14 8.54 1.30
C LEU A 46 -4.47 8.94 -0.01
N GLY A 47 -3.93 7.98 -0.75
CA GLY A 47 -3.29 8.23 -2.04
C GLY A 47 -2.66 6.98 -2.65
N VAL A 48 -2.28 7.09 -3.93
CA VAL A 48 -1.55 6.04 -4.64
C VAL A 48 -0.05 6.27 -4.47
N VAL A 49 0.67 5.22 -4.11
CA VAL A 49 2.14 5.23 -4.00
C VAL A 49 2.73 5.20 -5.40
N THR A 50 3.69 6.08 -5.66
CA THR A 50 4.37 6.18 -6.95
C THR A 50 5.80 5.65 -6.91
N PHE A 51 6.48 5.81 -5.78
CA PHE A 51 7.85 5.37 -5.56
C PHE A 51 8.06 4.95 -4.11
N PHE A 52 8.88 3.92 -3.90
CA PHE A 52 9.44 3.58 -2.61
C PHE A 52 10.90 4.06 -2.58
N LEU A 53 11.27 4.81 -1.55
CA LEU A 53 12.64 5.26 -1.36
C LEU A 53 13.34 4.29 -0.42
N ASN A 54 14.22 3.46 -0.97
CA ASN A 54 15.01 2.52 -0.20
C ASN A 54 16.32 3.17 0.25
N ARG A 55 16.75 2.90 1.49
CA ARG A 55 18.07 3.31 1.96
C ARG A 55 19.13 2.49 1.23
N VAL A 56 20.14 3.17 0.70
CA VAL A 56 21.34 2.51 0.15
C VAL A 56 22.11 1.87 1.30
N ALA A 57 22.41 0.57 1.22
CA ALA A 57 23.29 -0.09 2.18
C ALA A 57 24.72 0.40 1.95
N ASP A 58 25.48 0.64 3.02
CA ASP A 58 26.83 1.24 2.94
C ASP A 58 27.84 0.44 2.09
N ASN A 59 27.52 -0.79 1.65
CA ASN A 59 28.40 -1.62 0.81
C ASN A 59 27.94 -1.79 -0.65
N ASP A 60 26.78 -1.25 -1.05
CA ASP A 60 26.17 -1.58 -2.33
C ASP A 60 26.53 -0.51 -3.37
N LEU A 61 27.46 -0.84 -4.27
CA LEU A 61 27.87 0.01 -5.41
C LEU A 61 26.83 0.00 -6.54
N LEU A 62 25.66 -0.60 -6.33
CA LEU A 62 24.61 -0.72 -7.33
C LEU A 62 23.49 0.30 -7.05
N PRO A 63 23.05 1.06 -8.08
CA PRO A 63 21.91 1.94 -7.92
C PRO A 63 20.67 1.12 -7.61
N VAL A 64 19.99 1.44 -6.51
CA VAL A 64 18.64 0.93 -6.23
C VAL A 64 17.68 1.76 -7.06
N ILE A 65 17.08 1.13 -8.08
CA ILE A 65 16.08 1.72 -8.99
C ILE A 65 14.69 1.26 -8.55
#